data_AF-A0A942MTC3-F1
#
_entry.id   AF-A0A942MTC3-F1
#
_cell.length_a   1.000
_cell.length_b   1.000
_cell.length_c   1.000
_cell.angle_alpha   90.00
_cell.angle_beta   90.00
_cell.angle_gamma   90.00
#
_symmetry.space_group_name_H-M   'P 1'
#
loop_
_entity.id
_entity.type
_entity.pdbx_description
1 polymer ?
#
loop_
_entity_poly.entity_id
_entity_poly.type
_entity_poly.pdbx_seq_one_letter_code
_entity_poly.pdbx_strand_id
1 'polypeptide(L)'
;MFVKKKKAEELSRESLREIILTPEDEKDFEEGIRLFNEQKFWHAHESWEKIWQRHSEDERIFFQGIIQLAAAYHHLVAKKSFRGMVNNFEKAKTKLELFPKTYLRIDVAFLLKCIEEEKTEMEKCGENKWKEYDVSFIPKIILQ
;
A
#
# COMPACT_ATOMS: atom_id res chain seq x y z
N MET A 1 -7.41 0.99 -24.21
CA MET A 1 -8.04 -0.32 -23.90
C MET A 1 -8.29 -0.35 -22.40
N PHE A 2 -9.54 -0.30 -21.94
CA PHE A 2 -9.85 -0.34 -20.51
C PHE A 2 -9.69 -1.78 -20.02
N VAL A 3 -8.60 -2.06 -19.32
CA VAL A 3 -8.42 -3.33 -18.64
C VAL A 3 -9.41 -3.37 -17.47
N LYS A 4 -10.33 -4.34 -17.48
CA LYS A 4 -11.30 -4.51 -16.40
C LYS A 4 -10.56 -4.97 -15.14
N LYS A 5 -10.55 -4.12 -14.11
CA LYS A 5 -9.98 -4.45 -12.79
C LYS A 5 -10.64 -5.73 -12.25
N LYS A 6 -9.87 -6.78 -11.99
CA LYS A 6 -10.31 -7.99 -11.28
C LYS A 6 -10.84 -7.63 -9.90
N LYS A 7 -11.94 -8.28 -9.50
CA LYS A 7 -12.45 -8.10 -8.14
C LYS A 7 -11.54 -8.80 -7.13
N ALA A 8 -11.59 -8.37 -5.88
CA ALA A 8 -10.75 -8.92 -4.81
C ALA A 8 -10.93 -10.44 -4.64
N GLU A 9 -12.14 -10.94 -4.89
CA GLU A 9 -12.52 -12.35 -4.78
C GLU A 9 -12.02 -13.21 -5.97
N GLU A 10 -11.55 -12.58 -7.05
CA GLU A 10 -11.01 -13.24 -8.25
C GLU A 10 -9.47 -13.21 -8.27
N LEU A 11 -8.85 -12.56 -7.28
CA LEU A 11 -7.40 -12.50 -7.15
C LEU A 11 -6.89 -13.78 -6.50
N SER A 12 -6.04 -14.51 -7.21
CA SER A 12 -5.34 -15.68 -6.70
C SER A 12 -3.86 -15.59 -7.01
N ARG A 13 -3.03 -16.07 -6.09
CA ARG A 13 -1.57 -16.05 -6.22
C ARG A 13 -1.10 -16.82 -7.45
N GLU A 14 -1.79 -17.90 -7.81
CA GLU A 14 -1.49 -18.75 -8.97
C GLU A 14 -1.62 -18.01 -10.30
N SER A 15 -2.39 -16.92 -10.32
CA SER A 15 -2.61 -16.09 -11.51
C SER A 15 -1.66 -14.89 -11.63
N LEU A 16 -0.82 -14.65 -10.62
CA LEU A 16 0.10 -13.51 -10.58
C LEU A 16 1.38 -13.83 -11.35
N ARG A 17 1.86 -12.85 -12.12
CA ARG A 17 3.16 -12.91 -12.77
C ARG A 17 4.19 -12.17 -11.93
N GLU A 18 5.41 -12.70 -11.93
CA GLU A 18 6.55 -11.98 -11.38
C GLU A 18 6.82 -10.74 -12.23
N ILE A 19 6.99 -9.60 -11.57
CA ILE A 19 7.31 -8.34 -12.24
C ILE A 19 8.83 -8.19 -12.33
N ILE A 20 9.29 -7.72 -13.49
CA ILE A 20 10.68 -7.29 -13.69
C ILE A 20 10.66 -5.77 -13.79
N LEU A 21 11.33 -5.11 -12.85
CA LEU A 21 11.41 -3.65 -12.83
C LEU A 21 12.43 -3.16 -13.86
N THR A 22 12.02 -2.21 -14.70
CA THR A 22 12.96 -1.47 -15.54
C THR A 22 13.78 -0.49 -14.70
N PRO A 23 14.89 0.08 -15.21
CA PRO A 23 15.62 1.12 -14.48
C PRO A 23 14.76 2.34 -14.11
N GLU A 24 13.76 2.68 -14.91
CA GLU A 24 12.81 3.75 -14.60
C GLU A 24 11.86 3.33 -13.47
N ASP A 25 11.37 2.09 -13.48
CA ASP A 25 10.53 1.57 -12.40
C ASP A 25 11.29 1.51 -11.07
N GLU A 26 12.55 1.09 -11.09
CA GLU A 26 13.37 1.07 -9.87
C GLU A 26 13.54 2.47 -9.28
N LYS A 27 13.76 3.48 -10.12
CA LYS A 27 13.83 4.87 -9.67
C LYS A 27 12.52 5.33 -9.02
N ASP A 28 11.38 5.09 -9.67
CA ASP A 28 10.07 5.46 -9.12
C ASP A 28 9.73 4.63 -7.86
N PHE A 29 10.22 3.40 -7.76
CA PHE A 29 9.99 2.50 -6.64
C PHE A 29 10.72 2.99 -5.39
N GLU A 30 12.02 3.23 -5.50
CA GLU A 30 12.86 3.75 -4.42
C GLU A 30 12.41 5.16 -3.99
N GLU A 31 12.05 6.02 -4.94
CA GLU A 31 11.53 7.36 -4.64
C GLU A 31 10.20 7.27 -3.87
N GLY A 32 9.30 6.36 -4.25
CA GLY A 32 8.06 6.15 -3.51
C GLY A 32 8.30 5.68 -2.08
N ILE A 33 9.26 4.78 -1.86
CA ILE A 33 9.67 4.33 -0.52
C ILE A 33 10.23 5.50 0.31
N ARG A 34 11.14 6.29 -0.27
CA ARG A 34 11.71 7.46 0.38
C ARG A 34 10.62 8.45 0.79
N LEU A 35 9.70 8.77 -0.13
CA LEU A 35 8.57 9.68 0.11
C LEU A 35 7.60 9.14 1.16
N PHE A 36 7.33 7.82 1.15
CA PHE A 36 6.49 7.18 2.15
C PHE A 36 7.09 7.31 3.55
N ASN A 37 8.40 7.03 3.67
CA ASN A 37 9.13 7.15 4.93
C ASN A 37 9.27 8.60 5.43
N GLU A 38 9.17 9.58 4.52
CA GLU A 38 9.05 11.01 4.82
C GLU A 38 7.60 11.47 5.07
N GLN A 39 6.65 10.53 5.14
CA GLN A 39 5.21 10.78 5.34
C GLN A 39 4.56 11.63 4.23
N LYS A 40 5.20 11.72 3.06
CA LYS A 40 4.65 12.36 1.85
C LYS A 40 3.79 11.37 1.07
N PHE A 41 2.77 10.82 1.73
CA PHE A 41 2.02 9.67 1.23
C PHE A 41 1.37 9.87 -0.15
N TRP A 42 0.86 11.07 -0.44
CA TRP A 42 0.33 11.36 -1.78
C TRP A 42 1.40 11.28 -2.88
N HIS A 43 2.60 11.79 -2.60
CA HIS A 43 3.69 11.75 -3.56
C HIS A 43 4.24 10.33 -3.72
N ALA A 44 4.28 9.55 -2.62
CA ALA A 44 4.61 8.12 -2.69
C ALA A 44 3.60 7.36 -3.58
N HIS A 45 2.30 7.63 -3.39
CA HIS A 45 1.23 7.12 -4.24
C HIS A 45 1.46 7.46 -5.71
N GLU A 46 1.72 8.73 -6.04
CA GLU A 46 1.98 9.16 -7.43
C GLU A 46 3.23 8.49 -8.03
N SER A 47 4.29 8.30 -7.24
CA SER A 47 5.51 7.63 -7.69
C SER A 47 5.21 6.18 -8.10
N TRP A 48 4.55 5.42 -7.23
CA TRP A 48 4.18 4.04 -7.53
C TRP A 48 3.09 3.92 -8.58
N GLU A 49 2.22 4.94 -8.74
CA GLU A 49 1.21 4.96 -9.79
C GLU A 49 1.84 4.97 -11.19
N LYS A 50 3.01 5.59 -11.38
CA LYS A 50 3.73 5.54 -12.66
C LYS A 50 4.12 4.12 -13.04
N ILE A 51 4.69 3.36 -12.11
CA ILE A 51 5.00 1.93 -12.30
C ILE A 51 3.70 1.17 -12.58
N TRP A 52 2.67 1.44 -11.76
CA TRP A 52 1.36 0.85 -11.96
C TRP A 52 0.79 1.16 -13.35
N GLN A 53 1.09 2.28 -13.99
CA GLN A 53 0.60 2.62 -15.33
C GLN A 53 1.38 1.94 -16.47
N ARG A 54 2.62 1.47 -16.24
CA ARG A 54 3.51 0.89 -17.27
C ARG A 54 3.37 -0.63 -17.45
N HIS A 55 2.89 -1.38 -16.46
CA HIS A 55 2.94 -2.86 -16.44
C HIS A 55 1.70 -3.58 -16.98
N SER A 56 1.44 -4.87 -16.76
CA SER A 56 0.09 -5.47 -17.00
C SER A 56 -0.68 -5.69 -15.70
N GLU A 57 -1.99 -5.95 -15.78
CA GLU A 57 -2.84 -6.04 -14.58
C GLU A 57 -2.36 -7.06 -13.53
N ASP A 58 -1.92 -8.22 -13.98
CA ASP A 58 -1.37 -9.32 -13.18
C ASP A 58 -0.04 -8.97 -12.50
N GLU A 59 0.77 -8.10 -13.10
CA GLU A 59 2.04 -7.60 -12.53
C GLU A 59 1.81 -6.43 -11.55
N ARG A 60 0.74 -5.66 -11.78
CA ARG A 60 0.44 -4.41 -11.09
C ARG A 60 -0.21 -4.58 -9.71
N ILE A 61 -0.64 -5.79 -9.32
CA ILE A 61 -1.41 -6.02 -8.08
C ILE A 61 -0.62 -5.62 -6.82
N PHE A 62 0.68 -5.88 -6.79
CA PHE A 62 1.54 -5.45 -5.68
C PHE A 62 1.53 -3.93 -5.52
N PHE A 63 1.74 -3.21 -6.63
CA PHE A 63 1.73 -1.75 -6.65
C PHE A 63 0.38 -1.19 -6.22
N GLN A 64 -0.73 -1.78 -6.67
CA GLN A 64 -2.05 -1.39 -6.17
C GLN A 64 -2.17 -1.53 -4.64
N GLY A 65 -1.57 -2.57 -4.04
CA GLY A 65 -1.53 -2.77 -2.60
C GLY A 65 -0.81 -1.63 -1.87
N ILE A 66 0.43 -1.32 -2.26
CA ILE A 66 1.22 -0.25 -1.61
C ILE A 66 0.69 1.16 -1.93
N ILE A 67 0.12 1.38 -3.12
CA ILE A 67 -0.60 2.62 -3.49
C ILE A 67 -1.80 2.83 -2.56
N GLN A 68 -2.57 1.78 -2.29
CA GLN A 68 -3.70 1.84 -1.36
C GLN A 68 -3.25 2.03 0.08
N LEU A 69 -2.12 1.43 0.48
CA LEU A 69 -1.50 1.69 1.77
C LEU A 69 -1.14 3.17 1.94
N ALA A 70 -0.46 3.76 0.96
CA ALA A 70 -0.17 5.20 0.95
C ALA A 70 -1.44 6.04 0.97
N ALA A 71 -2.48 5.67 0.20
CA ALA A 71 -3.76 6.36 0.22
C ALA A 71 -4.43 6.29 1.61
N ALA A 72 -4.36 5.16 2.32
CA ALA A 72 -4.90 5.02 3.67
C ALA A 72 -4.27 6.02 4.64
N TYR A 73 -2.94 6.10 4.67
CA TYR A 73 -2.23 7.08 5.49
C TYR A 73 -2.47 8.52 5.04
N HIS A 74 -2.58 8.79 3.73
CA HIS A 74 -2.98 10.13 3.26
C HIS A 74 -4.38 10.52 3.76
N HIS A 75 -5.33 9.58 3.76
CA HIS A 75 -6.66 9.80 4.30
C HIS A 75 -6.64 10.08 5.80
N LEU A 76 -5.76 9.41 6.54
CA LEU A 76 -5.54 9.65 7.97
C LEU A 76 -4.94 11.04 8.23
N VAL A 77 -3.82 11.37 7.59
CA VAL A 77 -3.05 12.55 7.96
C VAL A 77 -3.59 13.84 7.33
N ALA A 78 -3.98 13.81 6.06
CA ALA A 78 -4.33 15.00 5.29
C ALA A 78 -5.84 15.19 5.15
N LYS A 79 -6.59 14.11 4.89
CA LYS A 79 -8.06 14.19 4.73
C LYS A 79 -8.82 14.10 6.05
N LYS A 80 -8.16 13.66 7.12
CA LYS A 80 -8.79 13.47 8.44
C LYS A 80 -10.06 12.60 8.29
N SER A 81 -9.93 11.49 7.56
CA SER A 81 -11.04 10.63 7.16
C SER A 81 -10.79 9.19 7.60
N PHE A 82 -11.38 8.82 8.74
CA PHE A 82 -11.29 7.48 9.31
C PHE A 82 -11.83 6.40 8.36
N ARG A 83 -13.03 6.62 7.82
CA ARG A 83 -13.65 5.70 6.85
C ARG A 83 -12.80 5.54 5.59
N GLY A 84 -12.18 6.63 5.13
CA GLY A 84 -11.28 6.59 3.97
C GLY A 84 -10.02 5.78 4.24
N MET A 85 -9.44 5.92 5.43
CA MET A 85 -8.29 5.13 5.88
C MET A 85 -8.64 3.63 5.94
N VAL A 86 -9.67 3.24 6.72
CA VAL A 86 -10.06 1.84 6.92
C VAL A 86 -10.35 1.15 5.58
N ASN A 87 -11.13 1.80 4.70
CA ASN A 87 -11.45 1.23 3.38
C ASN A 87 -10.22 0.98 2.50
N ASN A 88 -9.18 1.80 2.61
CA ASN A 88 -7.96 1.63 1.84
C ASN A 88 -7.03 0.59 2.48
N PHE A 89 -6.97 0.50 3.81
CA PHE A 89 -6.25 -0.58 4.50
C PHE A 89 -6.79 -1.96 4.15
N GLU A 90 -8.11 -2.16 4.15
CA GLU A 90 -8.70 -3.43 3.71
C GLU A 90 -8.25 -3.83 2.31
N LYS A 91 -8.35 -2.89 1.38
CA LYS A 91 -7.98 -3.14 -0.02
C LYS A 91 -6.49 -3.39 -0.19
N ALA A 92 -5.64 -2.71 0.59
CA ALA A 92 -4.19 -2.91 0.60
C ALA A 92 -3.87 -4.31 1.14
N LYS A 93 -4.43 -4.67 2.30
CA LYS A 93 -4.26 -5.97 2.95
C LYS A 93 -4.60 -7.12 2.00
N THR A 94 -5.81 -7.12 1.42
CA THR A 94 -6.25 -8.20 0.51
C THR A 94 -5.31 -8.41 -0.68
N LYS A 95 -4.62 -7.37 -1.16
CA LYS A 95 -3.67 -7.50 -2.27
C LYS A 95 -2.30 -7.96 -1.80
N LEU A 96 -1.81 -7.40 -0.70
CA LEU A 96 -0.49 -7.72 -0.15
C LEU A 96 -0.43 -9.16 0.38
N GLU A 97 -1.53 -9.73 0.86
CA GLU A 97 -1.63 -11.14 1.29
C GLU A 97 -1.36 -12.15 0.17
N LEU A 98 -1.44 -11.74 -1.09
CA LEU A 98 -1.17 -12.61 -2.24
C LEU A 98 0.32 -12.83 -2.50
N PHE A 99 1.19 -12.02 -1.88
CA PHE A 99 2.63 -12.03 -2.12
C PHE A 99 3.40 -12.80 -1.03
N PRO A 100 4.62 -13.29 -1.32
CA PRO A 100 5.49 -13.86 -0.30
C PRO A 100 5.81 -12.84 0.81
N LYS A 101 6.32 -13.34 1.94
CA LYS A 101 6.72 -12.51 3.10
C LYS A 101 7.67 -11.37 2.74
N THR A 102 8.51 -11.59 1.73
CA THR A 102 9.37 -10.58 1.12
C THR A 102 9.08 -10.52 -0.37
N TYR A 103 8.83 -9.34 -0.91
CA TYR A 103 8.58 -9.12 -2.35
C TYR A 103 9.11 -7.76 -2.77
N LEU A 104 9.83 -7.70 -3.90
CA LEU A 104 10.56 -6.50 -4.35
C LEU A 104 11.37 -5.83 -3.22
N ARG A 105 12.08 -6.66 -2.44
CA ARG A 105 12.89 -6.23 -1.28
C ARG A 105 12.07 -5.58 -0.15
N ILE A 106 10.73 -5.57 -0.19
CA ILE A 106 9.90 -5.09 0.92
C ILE A 106 9.53 -6.25 1.84
N ASP A 107 9.61 -6.03 3.15
CA ASP A 107 9.03 -6.92 4.16
C ASP A 107 7.50 -6.79 4.18
N VAL A 108 6.84 -7.59 3.33
CA VAL A 108 5.38 -7.61 3.20
C VAL A 108 4.73 -8.13 4.49
N ALA A 109 5.36 -9.09 5.16
CA ALA A 109 4.83 -9.64 6.42
C ALA A 109 4.76 -8.56 7.52
N PHE A 110 5.78 -7.70 7.61
CA PHE A 110 5.79 -6.56 8.50
C PHE A 110 4.68 -5.55 8.16
N LEU A 111 4.52 -5.19 6.88
CA LEU A 111 3.44 -4.27 6.47
C LEU A 111 2.06 -4.82 6.81
N LEU A 112 1.80 -6.10 6.54
CA LEU A 112 0.54 -6.75 6.87
C LEU A 112 0.27 -6.75 8.37
N LYS A 113 1.30 -7.00 9.19
CA LYS A 113 1.20 -6.93 10.64
C LYS A 113 0.84 -5.52 11.11
N CYS A 114 1.50 -4.48 10.59
CA CYS A 114 1.20 -3.09 10.95
C CYS A 114 -0.23 -2.70 10.57
N ILE A 115 -0.70 -3.07 9.38
CA ILE A 115 -2.09 -2.82 8.96
C ILE A 115 -3.08 -3.45 9.95
N GLU A 116 -2.84 -4.69 10.37
CA GLU A 116 -3.74 -5.40 11.30
C GLU A 116 -3.73 -4.77 12.70
N GLU A 117 -2.56 -4.42 13.22
CA GLU A 117 -2.41 -3.78 14.52
C GLU A 117 -3.07 -2.39 14.53
N GLU A 118 -2.82 -1.58 13.51
CA GLU A 118 -3.45 -0.26 13.38
C GLU A 118 -4.97 -0.37 13.24
N LYS A 119 -5.46 -1.30 12.42
CA LYS A 119 -6.91 -1.52 12.28
C LYS A 119 -7.54 -1.94 13.61
N THR A 120 -6.92 -2.87 14.34
CA THR A 120 -7.38 -3.35 15.64
C THR A 120 -7.46 -2.20 16.65
N GLU A 121 -6.41 -1.39 16.73
CA GLU A 121 -6.39 -0.25 17.65
C GLU A 121 -7.44 0.82 17.29
N MET A 122 -7.64 1.03 15.98
CA MET A 122 -8.63 1.96 15.45
C MET A 122 -10.07 1.51 15.71
N GLU A 123 -10.37 0.22 15.58
CA GLU A 123 -11.68 -0.36 15.92
C GLU A 123 -11.98 -0.24 17.43
N LYS A 124 -10.99 -0.48 18.29
CA LYS A 124 -11.14 -0.33 19.76
C LYS A 124 -11.36 1.11 20.19
N CYS A 125 -10.62 2.04 19.59
CA CYS A 125 -10.59 3.44 20.01
C CYS A 125 -11.74 4.28 19.44
N GLY A 126 -12.34 3.84 18.33
CA GLY A 126 -13.42 4.54 17.63
C GLY A 126 -12.98 5.88 17.03
N GLU A 127 -13.91 6.56 16.34
CA GLU A 127 -13.63 7.81 15.60
C GLU A 127 -13.10 8.97 16.48
N ASN A 128 -13.16 8.85 17.81
CA ASN A 128 -12.85 9.96 18.70
C ASN A 128 -11.36 10.07 19.09
N LYS A 129 -10.55 9.03 18.96
CA LYS A 129 -9.11 9.08 19.34
C LYS A 129 -8.13 9.27 18.17
N TRP A 130 -8.51 8.97 16.93
CA TRP A 130 -7.57 9.06 15.80
C TRP A 130 -7.20 10.51 15.43
N LYS A 131 -7.98 11.51 15.90
CA LYS A 131 -7.67 12.93 15.67
C LYS A 131 -6.32 13.35 16.27
N GLU A 132 -5.84 12.61 17.25
CA GLU A 132 -4.54 12.78 17.91
C GLU A 132 -3.55 11.67 17.52
N TYR A 133 -3.80 10.94 16.43
CA TYR A 133 -2.91 9.87 15.99
C TYR A 133 -1.50 10.41 15.74
N ASP A 134 -0.54 9.90 16.50
CA ASP A 134 0.87 10.25 16.34
C ASP A 134 1.43 9.53 15.12
N VAL A 135 1.71 10.33 14.09
CA VAL A 135 2.26 9.88 12.81
C VAL A 135 3.65 9.23 12.94
N SER A 136 4.32 9.37 14.09
CA SER A 136 5.57 8.67 14.38
C SER A 136 5.40 7.14 14.48
N PHE A 137 4.17 6.66 14.70
CA PHE A 137 3.85 5.23 14.72
C PHE A 137 3.64 4.62 13.34
N ILE A 138 3.55 5.43 12.28
CA ILE A 138 3.41 4.91 10.92
C ILE A 138 4.66 4.10 10.57
N PRO A 139 4.53 2.84 10.13
CA PRO A 139 5.66 2.00 9.81
C PRO A 139 6.50 2.63 8.69
N LYS A 140 7.82 2.47 8.78
CA LYS A 140 8.72 2.77 7.67
C LYS A 140 8.90 1.52 6.83
N ILE A 141 8.93 1.70 5.52
CA ILE A 141 9.30 0.66 4.57
C ILE A 141 10.83 0.60 4.54
N ILE A 142 11.38 -0.50 5.04
CA ILE A 142 12.81 -0.80 4.99
C ILE A 142 13.01 -1.89 3.94
N LEU A 143 13.99 -1.68 3.05
CA LEU A 143 14.37 -2.69 2.07
C LEU A 143 15.19 -3.80 2.75
N GLN A 144 14.87 -5.05 2.46
CA GLN A 144 15.56 -6.28 2.86
C GLN A 144 16.58 -6.72 1.82
#